data_AF-A0A938V832-F1
#
_entry.id   AF-A0A938V832-F1
#
_cell.length_a   1.000
_cell.length_b   1.000
_cell.length_c   1.000
_cell.angle_alpha   90.00
_cell.angle_beta   90.00
_cell.angle_gamma   90.00
#
_symmetry.space_group_name_H-M   'P 1'
#
loop_
_entity.id
_entity.type
_entity.pdbx_description
1 polymer ?
#
loop_
_entity_poly.entity_id
_entity_poly.type
_entity_poly.pdbx_seq_one_letter_code
_entity_poly.pdbx_strand_id
1 'polypeptide(L)'
;MCRYLIFTLCLIGALVLLAGCETSKFPSDVNPHWQYMITLTDGLPMTGGIKFYDLAWGKSYSFDSENIFYIGRYLWCRKPDHTWPTRIIPDSLICTDQTYLAGDVNTQTIYFAANGDIYSIRLDGTQLQNLTPANTDTLRNPSLSPDKRYLTMIRQGKINRLDLQTGIQTEIPSLYPTAGCQSLFISVLQEEAMIPNSVR
;
A
#
# COMPACT_ATOMS: atom_id res chain seq x y z
N MET A 1 67.64 -2.95 4.99
CA MET A 1 66.46 -3.72 5.44
C MET A 1 65.37 -2.85 6.09
N CYS A 2 65.69 -1.88 6.96
CA CYS A 2 64.68 -1.11 7.71
C CYS A 2 63.69 -0.27 6.85
N ARG A 3 64.11 0.22 5.67
CA ARG A 3 63.26 1.06 4.80
C ARG A 3 62.11 0.29 4.14
N TYR A 4 62.30 -1.00 3.82
CA TYR A 4 61.25 -1.82 3.21
C TYR A 4 60.16 -2.20 4.21
N LEU A 5 60.50 -2.33 5.50
CA LEU A 5 59.56 -2.69 6.56
C LEU A 5 58.52 -1.59 6.81
N ILE A 6 58.93 -0.32 6.68
CA ILE A 6 58.03 0.83 6.87
C ILE A 6 57.03 0.92 5.72
N PHE A 7 57.48 0.68 4.48
CA PHE A 7 56.61 0.68 3.31
C PHE A 7 55.56 -0.45 3.35
N THR A 8 55.93 -1.66 3.78
CA THR A 8 54.97 -2.76 3.92
C THR A 8 53.94 -2.49 5.02
N LEU A 9 54.34 -1.90 6.15
CA LEU A 9 53.39 -1.54 7.22
C LEU A 9 52.40 -0.45 6.77
N CYS A 10 52.85 0.56 6.02
CA CYS A 10 51.95 1.58 5.46
C CYS A 10 50.98 1.00 4.42
N LEU A 11 51.44 0.07 3.58
CA LEU A 11 50.59 -0.56 2.57
C LEU A 11 49.49 -1.43 3.22
N ILE A 12 49.84 -2.17 4.27
CA ILE A 12 48.87 -2.98 5.03
C ILE A 12 47.87 -2.07 5.75
N GLY A 13 48.31 -0.97 6.35
CA GLY A 13 47.42 0.02 6.97
C GLY A 13 46.43 0.64 5.99
N ALA A 14 46.90 0.98 4.78
CA ALA A 14 46.03 1.51 3.72
C ALA A 14 45.02 0.46 3.20
N LEU A 15 45.42 -0.81 3.10
CA LEU A 15 44.53 -1.91 2.72
C LEU A 15 43.45 -2.20 3.79
N VAL A 16 43.79 -2.09 5.07
CA VAL A 16 42.82 -2.26 6.17
C VAL A 16 41.81 -1.10 6.19
N LEU A 17 42.24 0.13 5.89
CA LEU A 17 41.35 1.28 5.79
C LEU A 17 40.40 1.22 4.58
N LEU A 18 40.82 0.61 3.47
CA LEU A 18 39.98 0.40 2.29
C LEU A 18 39.01 -0.79 2.45
N ALA A 19 39.31 -1.74 3.33
CA ALA A 19 38.42 -2.87 3.64
C ALA A 19 37.33 -2.53 4.67
N GLY A 20 37.37 -1.35 5.28
CA GLY A 20 36.36 -0.84 6.21
C GLY A 20 35.12 -0.28 5.52
N CYS A 21 34.53 -1.02 4.58
CA CYS A 21 33.16 -0.73 4.16
C CYS A 21 32.25 -1.38 5.18
N GLU A 22 31.64 -0.57 6.06
CA GLU A 22 30.71 -1.01 7.09
C GLU A 22 29.64 -1.92 6.46
N THR A 23 29.72 -3.21 6.81
CA THR A 23 28.61 -4.12 6.63
C THR A 23 27.53 -3.68 7.61
N SER A 24 26.59 -2.87 7.13
CA SER A 24 25.32 -2.67 7.83
C SER A 24 24.77 -4.05 8.16
N LYS A 25 24.62 -4.31 9.46
CA LYS A 25 24.11 -5.58 9.97
C LYS A 25 22.72 -5.80 9.38
N PHE A 26 22.62 -6.78 8.49
CA PHE A 26 21.36 -7.38 8.09
C PHE A 26 20.63 -7.88 9.35
N PRO A 27 19.33 -7.60 9.53
CA PRO A 27 18.51 -8.49 10.34
C PRO A 27 18.50 -9.86 9.63
N SER A 28 19.01 -10.87 10.31
CA SER A 28 19.37 -12.18 9.76
C SER A 28 18.19 -13.07 9.33
N ASP A 29 16.98 -12.53 9.15
CA ASP A 29 15.77 -13.34 8.93
C ASP A 29 15.00 -13.05 7.62
N VAL A 30 15.59 -12.33 6.66
CA VAL A 30 14.90 -12.07 5.37
C VAL A 30 15.64 -12.73 4.22
N ASN A 31 15.06 -13.85 3.78
CA ASN A 31 15.51 -14.69 2.69
C ASN A 31 15.53 -13.91 1.35
N PRO A 32 16.64 -13.85 0.59
CA PRO A 32 16.72 -13.06 -0.63
C PRO A 32 16.30 -13.92 -1.83
N HIS A 33 15.04 -13.86 -2.23
CA HIS A 33 14.62 -14.42 -3.51
C HIS A 33 13.97 -13.35 -4.38
N TRP A 34 14.70 -13.03 -5.45
CA TRP A 34 14.40 -12.10 -6.51
C TRP A 34 13.04 -12.37 -7.19
N GLN A 35 12.30 -11.31 -7.52
CA GLN A 35 11.44 -11.27 -8.71
C GLN A 35 11.03 -9.83 -9.04
N TYR A 36 11.76 -9.24 -10.00
CA TYR A 36 11.33 -8.08 -10.75
C TYR A 36 10.52 -8.58 -11.96
N MET A 37 9.37 -7.98 -12.23
CA MET A 37 8.85 -7.94 -13.60
C MET A 37 8.14 -6.61 -13.83
N ILE A 38 8.89 -5.65 -14.38
CA ILE A 38 8.34 -4.51 -15.09
C ILE A 38 7.96 -5.04 -16.48
N THR A 39 6.72 -4.81 -16.91
CA THR A 39 6.38 -4.82 -18.34
C THR A 39 5.70 -3.50 -18.68
N LEU A 40 6.43 -2.65 -19.40
CA LEU A 40 5.85 -1.63 -20.26
C LEU A 40 6.42 -1.88 -21.65
N THR A 41 5.58 -2.14 -22.67
CA THR A 41 5.75 -1.62 -24.05
C THR A 41 4.65 -1.95 -25.08
N ASP A 42 3.61 -2.75 -24.78
CA ASP A 42 2.75 -3.30 -25.85
C ASP A 42 1.23 -3.08 -25.73
N GLY A 43 0.78 -2.09 -24.94
CA GLY A 43 -0.55 -1.49 -25.11
C GLY A 43 -1.77 -2.41 -24.92
N LEU A 44 -1.60 -3.61 -24.37
CA LEU A 44 -2.71 -4.49 -24.02
C LEU A 44 -3.17 -4.21 -22.58
N PRO A 45 -4.49 -4.15 -22.31
CA PRO A 45 -4.98 -4.05 -20.95
C PRO A 45 -4.59 -5.32 -20.19
N MET A 46 -3.79 -5.17 -19.14
CA MET A 46 -3.46 -6.26 -18.22
C MET A 46 -4.72 -6.66 -17.45
N THR A 47 -5.46 -7.63 -17.98
CA THR A 47 -6.52 -8.34 -17.26
C THR A 47 -5.86 -9.26 -16.23
N GLY A 48 -5.39 -8.69 -15.12
CA GLY A 48 -4.76 -9.46 -14.02
C GLY A 48 -3.62 -8.69 -13.37
N GLY A 49 -3.93 -7.87 -12.36
CA GLY A 49 -2.94 -7.11 -11.61
C GLY A 49 -1.89 -8.02 -10.97
N ILE A 50 -0.63 -7.85 -11.38
CA ILE A 50 0.51 -8.54 -10.79
C ILE A 50 0.66 -8.03 -9.35
N LYS A 51 0.40 -8.91 -8.37
CA LYS A 51 0.58 -8.63 -6.94
C LYS A 51 2.04 -8.95 -6.60
N PHE A 52 2.90 -7.95 -6.49
CA PHE A 52 4.23 -8.15 -5.90
C PHE A 52 4.06 -8.22 -4.39
N TYR A 53 4.33 -9.39 -3.81
CA TYR A 53 4.57 -9.49 -2.39
C TYR A 53 6.07 -9.31 -2.20
N ASP A 54 6.48 -8.12 -1.74
CA ASP A 54 7.78 -8.03 -1.08
C ASP A 54 7.52 -8.49 0.36
N LEU A 55 7.96 -9.71 0.69
CA LEU A 55 7.65 -10.39 1.96
C LEU A 55 7.98 -9.54 3.20
N ALA A 56 8.87 -8.55 3.06
CA ALA A 56 9.22 -7.62 4.14
C ALA A 56 8.22 -6.46 4.33
N TRP A 57 7.55 -6.00 3.26
CA TRP A 57 6.81 -4.73 3.26
C TRP A 57 5.31 -4.88 3.01
N GLY A 58 4.88 -6.06 2.56
CA GLY A 58 3.48 -6.40 2.31
C GLY A 58 3.13 -6.37 0.83
N LYS A 59 1.84 -6.13 0.53
CA LYS A 59 1.31 -6.20 -0.83
C LYS A 59 1.52 -4.88 -1.58
N SER A 60 2.00 -4.96 -2.81
CA SER A 60 2.27 -3.78 -3.65
C SER A 60 1.03 -3.24 -4.39
N TYR A 61 1.01 -1.93 -4.62
CA TYR A 61 0.04 -1.18 -5.40
C TYR A 61 0.74 -0.07 -6.19
N SER A 62 0.24 0.24 -7.39
CA SER A 62 0.70 1.38 -8.18
C SER A 62 -0.52 2.20 -8.61
N PHE A 63 -0.53 3.48 -8.22
CA PHE A 63 -1.59 4.45 -8.58
C PHE A 63 -1.11 5.48 -9.58
N ASP A 64 0.20 5.68 -9.66
CA ASP A 64 0.87 6.56 -10.61
C ASP A 64 2.04 5.79 -11.27
N SER A 65 2.74 6.46 -12.17
CA SER A 65 3.93 5.91 -12.85
C SER A 65 5.22 6.05 -12.03
N GLU A 66 5.19 6.78 -10.92
CA GLU A 66 6.38 7.24 -10.21
C GLU A 66 6.60 6.55 -8.86
N ASN A 67 5.58 5.87 -8.32
CA ASN A 67 5.57 5.35 -6.97
C ASN A 67 4.92 3.97 -6.91
N ILE A 68 5.53 3.10 -6.10
CA ILE A 68 5.00 1.80 -5.70
C ILE A 68 4.70 1.86 -4.22
N PHE A 69 3.46 1.63 -3.86
CA PHE A 69 2.98 1.60 -2.48
C PHE A 69 2.93 0.17 -1.97
N TYR A 70 3.26 -0.03 -0.70
CA TYR A 70 3.19 -1.35 -0.05
C TYR A 70 2.33 -1.25 1.20
N ILE A 71 1.33 -2.12 1.28
CA ILE A 71 0.48 -2.24 2.46
C ILE A 71 0.84 -3.53 3.20
N GLY A 72 1.40 -3.36 4.40
CA GLY A 72 1.76 -4.44 5.33
C GLY A 72 1.31 -4.05 6.72
N ARG A 73 2.19 -4.20 7.73
CA ARG A 73 1.96 -3.62 9.07
C ARG A 73 1.87 -2.08 9.02
N TYR A 74 2.61 -1.47 8.10
CA TYR A 74 2.61 -0.04 7.82
C TYR A 74 2.40 0.19 6.33
N LEU A 75 2.14 1.44 5.98
CA LEU A 75 2.08 1.90 4.60
C LEU A 75 3.43 2.49 4.19
N TRP A 76 3.98 1.94 3.11
CA TRP A 76 5.27 2.33 2.56
C TRP A 76 5.13 2.82 1.12
N CYS A 77 6.05 3.67 0.68
CA CYS A 77 6.14 4.18 -0.68
C CYS A 77 7.58 4.04 -1.19
N ARG A 78 7.76 3.60 -2.43
CA ARG A 78 9.08 3.49 -3.08
C ARG A 78 8.99 4.06 -4.48
N LYS A 79 9.93 4.91 -4.85
CA LYS A 79 10.15 5.27 -6.25
C LYS A 79 10.85 4.11 -6.99
N PRO A 80 10.57 3.87 -8.28
CA PRO A 80 11.23 2.81 -9.05
C PRO A 80 12.76 2.90 -9.08
N ASP A 81 13.31 4.11 -9.00
CA ASP A 81 14.75 4.40 -8.99
C ASP A 81 15.39 4.28 -7.60
N HIS A 82 14.59 4.19 -6.54
CA HIS A 82 15.06 4.06 -5.16
C HIS A 82 15.13 2.58 -4.74
N THR A 83 16.21 2.23 -4.04
CA THR A 83 16.43 0.86 -3.53
C THR A 83 15.53 0.49 -2.37
N TRP A 84 15.14 1.45 -1.53
CA TRP A 84 14.40 1.20 -0.29
C TRP A 84 13.09 1.99 -0.21
N PRO A 85 11.99 1.36 0.23
CA PRO A 85 10.75 2.06 0.49
C PRO A 85 10.87 2.95 1.74
N THR A 86 10.21 4.09 1.72
CA THR A 86 10.04 4.98 2.87
C THR A 86 8.65 4.80 3.46
N ARG A 87 8.55 4.87 4.79
CA ARG A 87 7.24 4.82 5.46
C ARG A 87 6.55 6.17 5.33
N ILE A 88 5.26 6.16 5.00
CA ILE A 88 4.47 7.39 4.80
C ILE A 88 3.42 7.62 5.88
N ILE A 89 3.27 6.70 6.84
CA ILE A 89 2.39 6.85 8.01
C ILE A 89 3.20 6.84 9.33
N PRO A 90 2.70 7.46 10.40
CA PRO A 90 3.35 7.45 11.72
C PRO A 90 3.36 6.05 12.35
N ASP A 91 4.30 5.82 13.28
CA ASP A 91 4.47 4.56 14.01
C ASP A 91 3.23 4.14 14.82
N SER A 92 2.40 5.11 15.22
CA SER A 92 1.17 4.87 15.98
C SER A 92 0.03 4.29 15.16
N LEU A 93 0.10 4.36 13.82
CA LEU A 93 -0.92 3.80 12.92
C LEU A 93 -0.49 2.46 12.38
N ILE A 94 -1.18 1.40 12.84
CA ILE A 94 -0.95 0.03 12.40
C ILE A 94 -2.04 -0.37 11.43
N CYS A 95 -1.66 -0.72 10.20
CA CYS A 95 -2.59 -1.15 9.18
C CYS A 95 -3.29 -2.45 9.61
N THR A 96 -4.60 -2.35 9.77
CA THR A 96 -5.44 -3.47 10.22
C THR A 96 -5.78 -4.39 9.06
N ASP A 97 -5.93 -3.81 7.86
CA ASP A 97 -5.99 -4.52 6.60
C ASP A 97 -4.66 -4.38 5.87
N GLN A 98 -3.98 -5.51 5.69
CA GLN A 98 -2.65 -5.61 5.06
C GLN A 98 -2.76 -6.08 3.61
N THR A 99 -3.98 -6.15 3.07
CA THR A 99 -4.27 -6.72 1.76
C THR A 99 -4.98 -5.75 0.85
N TYR A 100 -5.77 -4.82 1.37
CA TYR A 100 -6.58 -3.92 0.55
C TYR A 100 -6.23 -2.46 0.79
N LEU A 101 -6.14 -1.76 -0.32
CA LEU A 101 -5.84 -0.36 -0.40
C LEU A 101 -6.60 0.16 -1.63
N ALA A 102 -7.32 1.27 -1.46
CA ALA A 102 -8.01 1.94 -2.55
C ALA A 102 -7.29 3.25 -2.86
N GLY A 103 -7.31 3.67 -4.11
CA GLY A 103 -6.65 4.92 -4.51
C GLY A 103 -7.51 5.72 -5.48
N ASP A 104 -7.43 7.04 -5.34
CA ASP A 104 -7.93 8.00 -6.31
C ASP A 104 -6.74 8.67 -7.00
N VAL A 105 -6.55 8.33 -8.27
CA VAL A 105 -5.47 8.88 -9.12
C VAL A 105 -5.64 10.38 -9.35
N ASN A 106 -6.87 10.90 -9.39
CA ASN A 106 -7.11 12.33 -9.69
C ASN A 106 -6.75 13.21 -8.50
N THR A 107 -7.15 12.82 -7.30
CA THR A 107 -6.85 13.59 -6.08
C THR A 107 -5.50 13.22 -5.48
N GLN A 108 -4.86 12.17 -6.00
CA GLN A 108 -3.66 11.55 -5.46
C GLN A 108 -3.87 11.15 -4.00
N THR A 109 -4.95 10.44 -3.72
CA THR A 109 -5.32 10.01 -2.35
C THR A 109 -5.38 8.50 -2.27
N ILE A 110 -4.85 7.95 -1.19
CA ILE A 110 -4.95 6.53 -0.82
C ILE A 110 -5.89 6.40 0.38
N TYR A 111 -6.74 5.39 0.35
CA TYR A 111 -7.60 4.96 1.44
C TYR A 111 -7.19 3.58 1.94
N PHE A 112 -7.01 3.45 3.24
CA PHE A 112 -6.51 2.22 3.88
C PHE A 112 -7.13 2.05 5.27
N ALA A 113 -7.16 0.81 5.76
CA ALA A 113 -7.65 0.52 7.11
C ALA A 113 -6.50 0.42 8.11
N ALA A 114 -6.55 1.21 9.18
CA ALA A 114 -5.55 1.21 10.26
C ALA A 114 -6.23 1.39 11.62
N ASN A 115 -5.68 0.77 12.67
CA ASN A 115 -6.24 0.77 14.03
C ASN A 115 -7.77 0.55 14.11
N GLY A 116 -8.35 -0.23 13.19
CA GLY A 116 -9.79 -0.47 13.11
C GLY A 116 -10.62 0.56 12.34
N ASP A 117 -10.06 1.71 11.97
CA ASP A 117 -10.74 2.77 11.22
C ASP A 117 -10.25 2.85 9.77
N ILE A 118 -10.93 3.66 8.95
CA ILE A 118 -10.49 4.02 7.61
C ILE A 118 -9.81 5.38 7.61
N TYR A 119 -8.63 5.42 7.00
CA TYR A 119 -7.82 6.61 6.85
C TYR A 119 -7.66 6.97 5.38
N SER A 120 -7.46 8.27 5.13
CA SER A 120 -6.96 8.79 3.87
C SER A 120 -5.58 9.42 4.04
N ILE A 121 -4.77 9.37 3.00
CA ILE A 121 -3.48 10.07 2.93
C ILE A 121 -3.18 10.41 1.47
N ARG A 122 -2.48 11.51 1.21
CA ARG A 122 -1.99 11.81 -0.14
C ARG A 122 -0.87 10.86 -0.54
N LEU A 123 -0.66 10.67 -1.85
CA LEU A 123 0.45 9.86 -2.40
C LEU A 123 1.82 10.36 -1.94
N ASP A 124 1.95 11.66 -1.66
CA ASP A 124 3.16 12.30 -1.12
C ASP A 124 3.35 12.07 0.40
N GLY A 125 2.42 11.39 1.08
CA GLY A 125 2.46 11.13 2.52
C GLY A 125 1.90 12.27 3.39
N THR A 126 1.36 13.34 2.79
CA THR A 126 0.76 14.46 3.52
C THR A 126 -0.76 14.31 3.70
N GLN A 127 -1.37 15.20 4.48
CA GLN A 127 -2.83 15.27 4.71
C GLN A 127 -3.44 13.94 5.20
N LEU A 128 -2.72 13.25 6.07
CA LEU A 128 -3.25 12.08 6.76
C LEU A 128 -4.50 12.46 7.59
N GLN A 129 -5.60 11.78 7.35
CA GLN A 129 -6.88 12.03 8.01
C GLN A 129 -7.57 10.71 8.37
N ASN A 130 -8.17 10.65 9.56
CA ASN A 130 -9.12 9.59 9.92
C ASN A 130 -10.51 9.96 9.38
N LEU A 131 -11.06 9.13 8.49
CA LEU A 131 -12.38 9.35 7.88
C LEU A 131 -13.53 8.78 8.71
N THR A 132 -13.22 7.86 9.63
CA THR A 132 -14.23 7.16 10.43
C THR A 132 -13.81 7.14 11.90
N PRO A 133 -13.63 8.31 12.56
CA PRO A 133 -13.14 8.36 13.92
C PRO A 133 -14.13 7.71 14.90
N ALA A 134 -13.57 7.10 15.95
CA ALA A 134 -14.33 6.50 17.06
C ALA A 134 -15.27 5.37 16.62
N ASN A 135 -14.88 4.60 15.61
CA ASN A 135 -15.66 3.43 15.23
C ASN A 135 -15.49 2.33 16.29
N THR A 136 -16.60 1.68 16.65
CA THR A 136 -16.58 0.61 17.66
C THR A 136 -16.12 -0.72 17.09
N ASP A 137 -16.13 -0.85 15.76
CA ASP A 137 -15.83 -2.08 15.05
C ASP A 137 -14.67 -1.90 14.08
N THR A 138 -13.95 -2.99 13.83
CA THR A 138 -12.88 -3.01 12.84
C THR A 138 -13.43 -2.93 11.42
N LEU A 139 -13.10 -1.86 10.72
CA LEU A 139 -13.31 -1.68 9.30
C LEU A 139 -12.17 -2.29 8.49
N ARG A 140 -12.50 -2.88 7.34
CA ARG A 140 -11.55 -3.53 6.41
C ARG A 140 -12.00 -3.37 4.97
N ASN A 141 -11.13 -3.73 4.03
CA ASN A 141 -11.40 -3.82 2.60
C ASN A 141 -11.96 -2.52 2.01
N PRO A 142 -11.25 -1.37 2.13
CA PRO A 142 -11.69 -0.15 1.47
C PRO A 142 -11.71 -0.35 -0.05
N SER A 143 -12.76 0.10 -0.71
CA SER A 143 -12.81 0.26 -2.16
C SER A 143 -13.50 1.56 -2.54
N LEU A 144 -12.91 2.28 -3.48
CA LEU A 144 -13.46 3.54 -3.98
C LEU A 144 -14.47 3.26 -5.10
N SER A 145 -15.58 3.97 -5.08
CA SER A 145 -16.55 3.93 -6.19
C SER A 145 -15.98 4.58 -7.45
N PRO A 146 -16.42 4.17 -8.65
CA PRO A 146 -15.94 4.77 -9.90
C PRO A 146 -16.18 6.29 -10.00
N ASP A 147 -17.26 6.79 -9.40
CA ASP A 147 -17.62 8.21 -9.34
C ASP A 147 -16.88 8.98 -8.24
N LYS A 148 -16.04 8.31 -7.42
CA LYS A 148 -15.20 8.89 -6.36
C LYS A 148 -15.97 9.56 -5.24
N ARG A 149 -17.27 9.34 -5.18
CA ARG A 149 -18.14 9.91 -4.15
C ARG A 149 -18.24 9.03 -2.92
N TYR A 150 -18.10 7.72 -3.11
CA TYR A 150 -18.32 6.74 -2.07
C TYR A 150 -17.11 5.86 -1.86
N LEU A 151 -16.89 5.49 -0.60
CA LEU A 151 -15.97 4.44 -0.23
C LEU A 151 -16.79 3.31 0.38
N THR A 152 -16.59 2.09 -0.09
CA THR A 152 -17.18 0.89 0.52
C THR A 152 -16.16 0.19 1.39
N MET A 153 -16.64 -0.44 2.46
CA MET A 153 -15.81 -1.16 3.42
C MET A 153 -16.63 -2.29 4.06
N ILE A 154 -15.93 -3.22 4.70
CA ILE A 154 -16.55 -4.30 5.46
C ILE A 154 -16.50 -3.94 6.94
N ARG A 155 -17.66 -3.96 7.59
CA ARG A 155 -17.83 -3.83 9.04
C ARG A 155 -18.60 -5.04 9.55
N GLN A 156 -18.01 -5.82 10.45
CA GLN A 156 -18.62 -7.05 11.01
C GLN A 156 -19.20 -7.99 9.92
N GLY A 157 -18.52 -8.12 8.79
CA GLY A 157 -18.97 -8.96 7.67
C GLY A 157 -20.05 -8.32 6.79
N LYS A 158 -20.55 -7.11 7.10
CA LYS A 158 -21.51 -6.39 6.26
C LYS A 158 -20.85 -5.29 5.45
N ILE A 159 -21.45 -4.95 4.31
CA ILE A 159 -20.98 -3.85 3.47
C ILE A 159 -21.48 -2.53 4.05
N ASN A 160 -20.56 -1.62 4.34
CA ASN A 160 -20.85 -0.25 4.72
C ASN A 160 -20.33 0.68 3.62
N ARG A 161 -21.05 1.78 3.43
CA ARG A 161 -20.71 2.85 2.48
C ARG A 161 -20.50 4.14 3.25
N LEU A 162 -19.41 4.81 2.97
CA LEU A 162 -19.09 6.15 3.43
C LEU A 162 -19.25 7.12 2.26
N ASP A 163 -20.07 8.15 2.41
CA ASP A 163 -20.08 9.29 1.48
C ASP A 163 -18.90 10.21 1.83
N LEU A 164 -17.98 10.38 0.88
CA LEU A 164 -16.72 11.11 1.08
C LEU A 164 -16.91 12.64 1.17
N GLN A 165 -18.06 13.18 0.75
CA GLN A 165 -18.36 14.60 0.85
C GLN A 165 -18.97 14.95 2.20
N THR A 166 -19.88 14.10 2.68
CA THR A 166 -20.65 14.36 3.91
C THR A 166 -20.09 13.66 5.14
N GLY A 167 -19.26 12.62 4.96
CA GLY A 167 -18.74 11.78 6.04
C GLY A 167 -19.79 10.81 6.63
N ILE A 168 -20.98 10.72 6.02
CA ILE A 168 -22.07 9.88 6.52
C ILE A 168 -21.83 8.42 6.13
N GLN A 169 -21.97 7.52 7.11
CA GLN A 169 -21.91 6.07 6.89
C GLN A 169 -23.32 5.48 6.79
N THR A 170 -23.51 4.56 5.85
CA THR A 170 -24.76 3.79 5.68
C THR A 170 -24.43 2.33 5.42
N GLU A 171 -25.11 1.42 6.12
CA GLU A 171 -25.05 -0.01 5.82
C GLU A 171 -25.77 -0.28 4.50
N ILE A 172 -25.12 -0.99 3.58
CA ILE A 172 -25.78 -1.47 2.36
C ILE A 172 -26.40 -2.83 2.68
N PRO A 173 -27.74 -2.99 2.54
CA PRO A 173 -28.37 -4.28 2.73
C PRO A 173 -27.84 -5.27 1.69
N SER A 174 -27.17 -6.34 2.13
CA SER A 174 -26.78 -7.41 1.21
C SER A 174 -27.95 -8.38 1.05
N LEU A 175 -28.37 -8.62 -0.20
CA LEU A 175 -29.41 -9.63 -0.52
C LEU A 175 -28.94 -11.07 -0.30
N TYR A 176 -27.65 -11.25 0.02
CA TYR A 176 -27.03 -12.54 0.31
C TYR A 176 -26.20 -12.46 1.59
N PRO A 177 -26.19 -13.52 2.43
CA PRO A 177 -25.33 -13.58 3.60
C PRO A 177 -23.87 -13.55 3.16
N THR A 178 -23.13 -12.54 3.60
CA THR A 178 -21.70 -12.29 3.37
C THR A 178 -20.79 -13.26 4.13
N ALA A 179 -21.22 -14.50 4.31
CA ALA A 179 -20.36 -15.57 4.79
C ALA A 179 -19.40 -15.97 3.65
N GLY A 180 -18.30 -15.23 3.52
CA GLY A 180 -17.11 -15.67 2.79
C GLY A 180 -16.88 -15.13 1.37
N CYS A 181 -17.71 -14.25 0.82
CA CYS A 181 -17.57 -13.87 -0.59
C CYS A 181 -16.83 -12.54 -0.80
N GLN A 182 -15.50 -12.62 -0.86
CA GLN A 182 -14.60 -11.54 -1.31
C GLN A 182 -14.82 -11.14 -2.79
N SER A 183 -15.52 -11.98 -3.56
CA SER A 183 -15.77 -11.82 -5.00
C SER A 183 -16.96 -10.89 -5.33
N LEU A 184 -17.88 -10.67 -4.37
CA LEU A 184 -19.05 -9.81 -4.59
C LEU A 184 -18.73 -8.31 -4.61
N PHE A 185 -17.50 -7.92 -4.22
CA PHE A 185 -17.10 -6.52 -4.08
C PHE A 185 -16.95 -5.79 -5.42
N ILE A 186 -16.55 -6.52 -6.48
CA ILE A 186 -16.37 -5.95 -7.82
C ILE A 186 -17.72 -5.83 -8.53
N SER A 187 -18.62 -6.81 -8.38
CA SER A 187 -19.92 -6.80 -9.05
C SER A 187 -20.86 -5.72 -8.53
N VAL A 188 -20.89 -5.44 -7.21
CA VAL A 188 -21.73 -4.34 -6.66
C VAL A 188 -21.26 -2.97 -7.17
N LEU A 189 -19.95 -2.75 -7.29
CA LEU A 189 -19.41 -1.49 -7.83
C LEU A 189 -19.65 -1.33 -9.34
N GLN A 190 -19.78 -2.45 -10.07
CA GLN A 190 -19.98 -2.47 -11.52
C GLN A 190 -21.47 -2.35 -11.90
N GLU A 191 -22.37 -2.79 -11.03
CA GLU A 191 -23.83 -2.70 -11.22
C GLU A 191 -24.35 -1.26 -10.99
N GLU A 192 -23.78 -0.51 -10.04
CA GLU A 192 -24.14 0.91 -9.83
C GLU A 192 -23.68 1.84 -10.98
N ALA A 193 -22.64 1.46 -11.74
CA ALA A 193 -22.21 2.19 -12.94
C ALA A 193 -23.13 1.97 -14.16
N MET A 194 -24.07 1.02 -14.09
CA MET A 194 -24.97 0.64 -15.19
C MET A 194 -26.42 1.08 -15.01
N ILE A 195 -26.77 1.87 -13.99
CA ILE A 195 -28.07 2.52 -13.93
C ILE A 195 -27.95 3.89 -14.63
N PRO A 196 -28.32 4.03 -15.92
CA PRO A 196 -28.40 5.35 -16.53
C PRO A 196 -29.41 6.20 -15.76
N ASN A 197 -29.04 7.46 -15.53
CA ASN A 197 -29.92 8.53 -15.04
C ASN A 197 -31.07 8.77 -16.05
N SER A 198 -32.06 7.89 -16.07
CA SER A 198 -33.27 8.06 -16.85
C SER A 198 -34.51 7.62 -16.08
N VAL A 199 -34.63 7.98 -14.80
CA VAL A 199 -35.93 8.30 -14.16
C VAL A 199 -35.68 9.27 -13.01
N ARG A 200 -35.73 10.57 -13.29
CA ARG A 200 -36.32 11.58 -12.42
C ARG A 200 -36.65 12.83 -13.24
#